data_AF-A0A2N1P5M2-F1
#
_entry.id   AF-A0A2N1P5M2-F1
#
_cell.length_a   1.000
_cell.length_b   1.000
_cell.length_c   1.000
_cell.angle_alpha   90.00
_cell.angle_beta   90.00
_cell.angle_gamma   90.00
#
_symmetry.space_group_name_H-M   'P 1'
#
loop_
_entity.id
_entity.type
_entity.pdbx_description
1 polymer ?
#
loop_
_entity_poly.entity_id
_entity_poly.type
_entity_poly.pdbx_seq_one_letter_code
_entity_poly.pdbx_strand_id
1 'polypeptide(L)'
;MNRRRIPQIIMSILALFVTTIAIQAAVPNTMNYQGRLTNDQGQPVSATVSMTFTICDAETDGNSKWTETHPSVSVVDGLFSVVLGQGDPAAPIMDTVFSSPNRWLEIVVNGEIISPRTKLASSPYTFQSGWILEGNVLYTAGYYTLARKGNIVWDYNGDHTNLGAFACTTGVENGYGIRDCTVGGGTRNVAILQDSWTNGGATVSGGYGNTAIGGYCTVGGGYENTAGSEDIFGELCTVAGGYYNKASGHAAAIGGGQRDTASGYNSTIPGGRLCKASGRYSLAAGRRAKALHDGSWVWADTTDEDFESTDNNQFLIRASGGVGIGTNTPLSPLQIESANNYTWGVGNGWGDFNIGDGTYGLCMGVATSGGGAGGVRIWTAGGSGHIKFGNSANGDHLTILGTGNVGIGTTTPAYKLDVNGDINVSGSYNVKKGGVNFNHPDYVFEPDYTLMSLDDLKTYVFKNKHLPNVISADDVKKNNGFKLDELLIQMLEKLEEQTLYIIQLNEKTDRIEALEAENDELRTQLSQLTSIVETFMAKQEGGGNKLETLVSK
;
A
#
# COMPACT_ATOMS: atom_id res chain seq x y z
N MET A 1 35.62 -60.43 8.74
CA MET A 1 34.63 -60.29 7.66
C MET A 1 34.34 -58.80 7.49
N ASN A 2 34.48 -58.27 6.28
CA ASN A 2 34.11 -56.91 5.79
C ASN A 2 34.75 -55.70 6.50
N ARG A 3 35.88 -55.12 6.07
CA ARG A 3 36.13 -54.27 4.87
C ARG A 3 35.17 -53.08 4.67
N ARG A 4 35.71 -51.89 5.00
CA ARG A 4 35.66 -50.59 4.30
C ARG A 4 34.31 -49.85 4.16
N ARG A 5 34.27 -48.59 4.62
CA ARG A 5 34.17 -47.36 3.78
C ARG A 5 33.81 -46.09 4.58
N ILE A 6 34.83 -45.32 4.96
CA ILE A 6 34.87 -43.83 5.01
C ILE A 6 36.36 -43.53 4.69
N PRO A 7 36.78 -42.74 3.68
CA PRO A 7 36.26 -41.39 3.35
C PRO A 7 36.17 -41.06 1.84
N GLN A 8 35.11 -40.36 1.43
CA GLN A 8 35.04 -39.66 0.12
C GLN A 8 34.89 -38.13 0.26
N ILE A 9 35.00 -37.58 1.48
CA ILE A 9 34.81 -36.13 1.72
C ILE A 9 36.13 -35.39 1.95
N ILE A 10 37.24 -36.09 2.21
CA ILE A 10 38.56 -35.46 2.43
C ILE A 10 39.34 -35.27 1.11
N MET A 11 38.96 -35.95 0.03
CA MET A 11 39.66 -35.84 -1.27
C MET A 11 39.16 -34.70 -2.16
N SER A 12 38.03 -34.06 -1.81
CA SER A 12 37.44 -32.96 -2.60
C SER A 12 37.75 -31.56 -2.04
N ILE A 13 38.39 -31.46 -0.86
CA ILE A 13 38.76 -30.18 -0.23
C ILE A 13 40.25 -29.84 -0.46
N LEU A 14 41.07 -30.78 -0.95
CA LEU A 14 42.49 -30.55 -1.25
C LEU A 14 42.76 -30.20 -2.73
N ALA A 15 41.74 -30.11 -3.58
CA ALA A 15 41.87 -29.84 -5.02
C ALA A 15 41.47 -28.40 -5.44
N LEU A 16 41.18 -27.51 -4.48
CA LEU A 16 40.78 -26.12 -4.74
C LEU A 16 41.75 -25.09 -4.15
N PHE A 17 43.05 -25.36 -4.25
CA PHE A 17 44.12 -24.37 -4.11
C PHE A 17 45.14 -24.60 -5.23
N VAL A 18 44.68 -24.54 -6.48
CA VAL A 18 45.58 -24.26 -7.59
C VAL A 18 45.76 -22.75 -7.60
N THR A 19 46.73 -22.27 -6.82
CA THR A 19 47.32 -20.96 -7.06
C THR A 19 47.89 -21.00 -8.47
N THR A 20 47.19 -20.37 -9.40
CA THR A 20 47.81 -19.95 -10.65
C THR A 20 48.87 -18.92 -10.28
N ILE A 21 50.10 -19.38 -10.08
CA ILE A 21 51.26 -18.50 -10.15
C ILE A 21 51.30 -18.05 -11.61
N ALA A 22 50.76 -16.88 -11.87
CA ALA A 22 51.10 -16.16 -13.07
C ALA A 22 52.61 -15.94 -13.01
N ILE A 23 53.37 -16.72 -13.78
CA ILE A 23 54.74 -16.34 -14.11
C ILE A 23 54.56 -15.10 -14.97
N GLN A 24 54.60 -13.94 -14.33
CA GLN A 24 54.67 -12.67 -15.03
C GLN A 24 55.96 -12.74 -15.84
N ALA A 25 55.83 -12.73 -17.17
CA ALA A 25 57.00 -12.64 -18.03
C ALA A 25 57.71 -11.32 -17.69
N ALA A 26 58.78 -11.39 -16.92
CA ALA A 26 59.61 -10.23 -16.63
C ALA A 26 60.14 -9.73 -17.98
N VAL A 27 60.03 -8.42 -18.22
CA VAL A 27 60.70 -7.81 -19.37
C VAL A 27 62.19 -8.14 -19.23
N PRO A 28 62.84 -8.75 -20.23
CA PRO A 28 64.25 -9.08 -20.13
C PRO A 28 65.08 -7.81 -19.90
N ASN A 29 65.87 -7.77 -18.83
CA ASN A 29 66.77 -6.64 -18.51
C ASN A 29 68.07 -6.71 -19.34
N THR A 30 67.93 -7.11 -20.61
CA THR A 30 69.03 -7.37 -21.53
C THR A 30 68.80 -6.66 -22.87
N MET A 31 69.89 -6.29 -23.54
CA MET A 31 69.85 -5.55 -24.81
C MET A 31 70.80 -6.17 -25.81
N ASN A 32 70.33 -6.51 -27.02
CA ASN A 32 71.22 -6.96 -28.09
C ASN A 32 72.05 -5.78 -28.61
N TYR A 33 73.36 -5.98 -28.79
CA TYR A 33 74.24 -5.03 -29.46
C TYR A 33 75.14 -5.74 -30.48
N GLN A 34 75.26 -5.14 -31.67
CA GLN A 34 76.07 -5.66 -32.75
C GLN A 34 76.93 -4.52 -33.30
N GLY A 35 78.16 -4.85 -33.69
CA GLY A 35 79.10 -3.87 -34.22
C GLY A 35 80.09 -4.49 -35.19
N ARG A 36 80.80 -3.61 -35.90
CA ARG A 36 81.92 -3.98 -36.75
C ARG A 36 83.21 -3.37 -36.21
N LEU A 37 84.16 -4.21 -35.83
CA LEU A 37 85.49 -3.83 -35.38
C LEU A 37 86.48 -3.84 -36.57
N THR A 38 87.14 -2.72 -36.78
CA THR A 38 88.23 -2.56 -37.76
C THR A 38 89.52 -2.14 -37.07
N ASN A 39 90.66 -2.45 -37.66
CA ASN A 39 91.94 -1.85 -37.25
C ASN A 39 92.05 -0.41 -37.77
N ASP A 40 93.15 0.27 -37.43
CA ASP A 40 93.44 1.66 -37.82
C ASP A 40 93.52 1.91 -39.34
N GLN A 41 93.59 0.82 -40.13
CA GLN A 41 93.61 0.85 -41.60
C GLN A 41 92.22 0.55 -42.20
N GLY A 42 91.18 0.45 -41.36
CA GLY A 42 89.81 0.13 -41.76
C GLY A 42 89.58 -1.33 -42.16
N GLN A 43 90.56 -2.22 -41.94
CA GLN A 43 90.44 -3.65 -42.25
C GLN A 43 89.69 -4.38 -41.13
N PRO A 44 88.79 -5.32 -41.45
CA PRO A 44 88.04 -6.08 -40.45
C PRO A 44 88.96 -6.94 -39.58
N VAL A 45 88.71 -6.95 -38.27
CA VAL A 45 89.47 -7.77 -37.32
C VAL A 45 88.80 -9.15 -37.17
N SER A 46 89.58 -10.24 -37.23
CA SER A 46 89.11 -11.59 -36.87
C SER A 46 89.90 -12.12 -35.69
N ALA A 47 89.37 -11.94 -34.48
CA ALA A 47 90.04 -12.31 -33.24
C ALA A 47 89.02 -12.46 -32.11
N THR A 48 89.43 -13.11 -31.02
CA THR A 48 88.71 -13.06 -29.75
C THR A 48 89.30 -11.92 -28.92
N VAL A 49 88.49 -10.94 -28.55
CA VAL A 49 88.93 -9.74 -27.82
C VAL A 49 88.07 -9.53 -26.58
N SER A 50 88.65 -8.88 -25.56
CA SER A 50 87.88 -8.43 -24.39
C SER A 50 87.22 -7.09 -24.73
N MET A 51 85.92 -6.98 -24.47
CA MET A 51 85.16 -5.74 -24.70
C MET A 51 84.44 -5.32 -23.42
N THR A 52 84.61 -4.06 -23.03
CA THR A 52 83.84 -3.44 -21.95
C THR A 52 82.87 -2.44 -22.55
N PHE A 53 81.60 -2.53 -22.14
CA PHE A 53 80.53 -1.66 -22.60
C PHE A 53 80.07 -0.78 -21.43
N THR A 54 80.03 0.52 -21.65
CA THR A 54 79.62 1.49 -20.63
C THR A 54 78.56 2.42 -21.20
N ILE A 55 77.42 2.55 -20.51
CA ILE A 55 76.37 3.51 -20.84
C ILE A 55 76.61 4.79 -20.05
N CYS A 56 76.80 5.89 -20.76
CA CYS A 56 77.11 7.20 -20.21
C CYS A 56 76.00 8.22 -20.45
N ASP A 57 75.96 9.26 -19.62
CA ASP A 57 74.99 10.37 -19.70
C ASP A 57 75.40 11.55 -20.59
N ALA A 58 76.60 11.52 -21.20
CA ALA A 58 77.07 12.52 -22.17
C ALA A 58 78.00 11.90 -23.24
N GLU A 59 78.11 12.58 -24.38
CA GLU A 59 78.94 12.19 -25.53
C GLU A 59 80.44 12.21 -25.24
N THR A 60 80.90 13.21 -24.46
CA THR A 60 82.28 13.37 -23.97
C THR A 60 82.24 13.65 -22.47
N ASP A 61 83.17 13.07 -21.70
CA ASP A 61 83.33 13.27 -20.25
C ASP A 61 82.08 12.97 -19.38
N GLY A 62 81.12 12.19 -19.90
CA GLY A 62 79.93 11.78 -19.16
C GLY A 62 80.19 10.71 -18.09
N ASN A 63 79.33 10.68 -17.06
CA ASN A 63 79.37 9.68 -15.99
C ASN A 63 78.83 8.33 -16.47
N SER A 64 79.45 7.24 -16.00
CA SER A 64 78.93 5.89 -16.17
C SER A 64 77.63 5.70 -15.38
N LYS A 65 76.56 5.28 -16.06
CA LYS A 65 75.30 4.85 -15.45
C LYS A 65 75.20 3.34 -15.31
N TRP A 66 75.93 2.62 -16.16
CA TRP A 66 75.97 1.17 -16.18
C TRP A 66 77.21 0.73 -16.95
N THR A 67 77.84 -0.35 -16.52
CA THR A 67 79.02 -0.93 -17.17
C THR A 67 79.02 -2.44 -17.01
N GLU A 68 79.48 -3.14 -18.04
CA GLU A 68 79.78 -4.56 -17.95
C GLU A 68 80.96 -4.92 -18.86
N THR A 69 81.60 -6.04 -18.58
CA THR A 69 82.69 -6.57 -19.40
C THR A 69 82.33 -7.94 -19.96
N HIS A 70 82.63 -8.14 -21.23
CA HIS A 70 82.61 -9.43 -21.91
C HIS A 70 84.06 -9.85 -22.15
N PRO A 71 84.63 -10.76 -21.34
CA PRO A 71 86.06 -11.07 -21.37
C PRO A 71 86.50 -11.83 -22.63
N SER A 72 85.56 -12.35 -23.43
CA SER A 72 85.85 -13.14 -24.62
C SER A 72 84.76 -12.98 -25.68
N VAL A 73 84.78 -11.87 -26.41
CA VAL A 73 83.91 -11.63 -27.57
C VAL A 73 84.58 -12.16 -28.82
N SER A 74 83.93 -13.10 -29.51
CA SER A 74 84.41 -13.61 -30.80
C SER A 74 84.04 -12.63 -31.92
N VAL A 75 85.04 -12.09 -32.60
CA VAL A 75 84.89 -11.21 -33.76
C VAL A 75 85.31 -12.00 -35.00
N VAL A 76 84.40 -12.11 -35.97
CA VAL A 76 84.63 -12.83 -37.23
C VAL A 76 84.39 -11.88 -38.39
N ASP A 77 85.41 -11.67 -39.23
CA ASP A 77 85.39 -10.69 -40.33
C ASP A 77 84.93 -9.29 -39.89
N GLY A 78 85.41 -8.88 -38.71
CA GLY A 78 85.07 -7.62 -38.06
C GLY A 78 83.71 -7.62 -37.37
N LEU A 79 82.81 -8.58 -37.60
CA LEU A 79 81.48 -8.56 -37.00
C LEU A 79 81.47 -9.22 -35.62
N PHE A 80 80.75 -8.62 -34.67
CA PHE A 80 80.44 -9.22 -33.38
C PHE A 80 78.99 -8.96 -32.97
N SER A 81 78.46 -9.83 -32.11
CA SER A 81 77.13 -9.71 -31.51
C SER A 81 77.22 -10.11 -30.04
N VAL A 82 76.73 -9.23 -29.15
CA VAL A 82 76.69 -9.46 -27.70
C VAL A 82 75.29 -9.18 -27.17
N VAL A 83 74.94 -9.84 -26.06
CA VAL A 83 73.73 -9.56 -25.29
C VAL A 83 74.17 -8.81 -24.04
N LEU A 84 73.86 -7.52 -24.00
CA LEU A 84 74.18 -6.68 -22.87
C LEU A 84 73.27 -6.99 -21.69
N GLY A 85 73.80 -6.95 -20.46
CA GLY A 85 73.11 -7.34 -19.24
C GLY A 85 73.39 -8.78 -18.78
N GLN A 86 74.26 -9.49 -19.51
CA GLN A 86 74.68 -10.88 -19.25
C GLN A 86 76.21 -11.04 -19.28
N GLY A 87 76.98 -9.95 -19.09
CA GLY A 87 78.44 -10.01 -18.99
C GLY A 87 78.97 -10.78 -17.77
N ASP A 88 80.29 -10.69 -17.54
CA ASP A 88 80.94 -11.29 -16.36
C ASP A 88 81.68 -10.20 -15.56
N PRO A 89 81.21 -9.83 -14.35
CA PRO A 89 79.99 -10.33 -13.70
C PRO A 89 78.70 -9.82 -14.38
N ALA A 90 77.61 -10.59 -14.27
CA ALA A 90 76.34 -10.22 -14.88
C ALA A 90 75.77 -8.94 -14.24
N ALA A 91 75.52 -7.92 -15.07
CA ALA A 91 74.99 -6.63 -14.64
C ALA A 91 73.66 -6.34 -15.38
N PRO A 92 72.50 -6.80 -14.89
CA PRO A 92 71.21 -6.52 -15.53
C PRO A 92 70.99 -5.02 -15.75
N ILE A 93 70.50 -4.63 -16.93
CA ILE A 93 70.25 -3.23 -17.26
C ILE A 93 68.91 -2.81 -16.63
N MET A 94 68.98 -2.02 -15.57
CA MET A 94 67.80 -1.49 -14.88
C MET A 94 67.18 -0.32 -15.67
N ASP A 95 65.87 -0.12 -15.50
CA ASP A 95 65.11 1.00 -16.07
C ASP A 95 65.71 2.38 -15.72
N THR A 96 66.25 2.52 -14.51
CA THR A 96 66.93 3.73 -14.02
C THR A 96 68.09 4.18 -14.91
N VAL A 97 68.73 3.25 -15.64
CA VAL A 97 69.81 3.56 -16.60
C VAL A 97 69.27 4.45 -17.72
N PHE A 98 68.03 4.26 -18.17
CA PHE A 98 67.40 5.01 -19.27
C PHE A 98 66.44 6.12 -18.82
N SER A 99 66.52 6.53 -17.56
CA SER A 99 65.72 7.62 -16.98
C SER A 99 65.86 9.00 -17.66
N SER A 100 66.77 9.17 -18.62
CA SER A 100 66.86 10.39 -19.42
C SER A 100 67.08 10.06 -20.90
N PRO A 101 66.59 10.92 -21.81
CA PRO A 101 66.43 10.58 -23.24
C PRO A 101 67.75 10.47 -24.01
N ASN A 102 68.85 10.98 -23.46
CA ASN A 102 70.15 10.93 -24.10
C ASN A 102 71.09 9.98 -23.35
N ARG A 103 71.50 8.91 -24.02
CA ARG A 103 72.50 7.94 -23.55
C ARG A 103 73.47 7.62 -24.68
N TRP A 104 74.73 7.43 -24.31
CA TRP A 104 75.81 7.08 -25.22
C TRP A 104 76.49 5.81 -24.76
N LEU A 105 76.83 4.94 -25.70
CA LEU A 105 77.57 3.71 -25.48
C LEU A 105 79.06 3.98 -25.75
N GLU A 106 79.87 3.78 -24.73
CA GLU A 106 81.32 3.71 -24.81
C GLU A 106 81.74 2.24 -24.89
N ILE A 107 82.66 1.94 -25.80
CA ILE A 107 83.20 0.59 -26.00
C ILE A 107 84.70 0.67 -25.82
N VAL A 108 85.22 -0.18 -24.93
CA VAL A 108 86.65 -0.35 -24.72
C VAL A 108 87.04 -1.73 -25.23
N VAL A 109 87.96 -1.80 -26.19
CA VAL A 109 88.45 -3.06 -26.76
C VAL A 109 89.90 -3.25 -26.33
N ASN A 110 90.21 -4.34 -25.64
CA ASN A 110 91.56 -4.64 -25.12
C ASN A 110 92.22 -3.47 -24.33
N GLY A 111 91.41 -2.65 -23.64
CA GLY A 111 91.88 -1.51 -22.85
C GLY A 111 91.95 -0.18 -23.58
N GLU A 112 91.63 -0.13 -24.88
CA GLU A 112 91.60 1.10 -25.67
C GLU A 112 90.16 1.58 -25.93
N ILE A 113 89.91 2.88 -25.75
CA ILE A 113 88.57 3.47 -25.92
C ILE A 113 88.31 3.71 -27.40
N ILE A 114 87.22 3.16 -27.92
CA ILE A 114 86.75 3.43 -29.28
C ILE A 114 85.95 4.74 -29.28
N SER A 115 86.50 5.75 -29.95
CA SER A 115 85.92 7.11 -30.07
C SER A 115 85.39 7.37 -31.49
N PRO A 116 84.27 8.09 -31.66
CA PRO A 116 83.41 8.70 -30.64
C PRO A 116 82.41 7.69 -30.02
N ARG A 117 81.87 8.03 -28.83
CA ARG A 117 80.78 7.24 -28.21
C ARG A 117 79.56 7.21 -29.11
N THR A 118 78.86 6.08 -29.17
CA THR A 118 77.68 5.92 -30.04
C THR A 118 76.40 6.28 -29.28
N LYS A 119 75.59 7.22 -29.78
CA LYS A 119 74.29 7.53 -29.17
C LYS A 119 73.33 6.35 -29.29
N LEU A 120 72.72 5.94 -28.18
CA LEU A 120 71.68 4.91 -28.17
C LEU A 120 70.37 5.49 -28.69
N ALA A 121 69.75 4.79 -29.65
CA ALA A 121 68.44 5.13 -30.21
C ALA A 121 67.37 4.14 -29.75
N SER A 122 66.11 4.57 -29.77
CA SER A 122 64.96 3.73 -29.40
C SER A 122 64.71 2.60 -30.41
N SER A 123 64.26 1.43 -29.93
CA SER A 123 63.90 0.30 -30.80
C SER A 123 62.61 0.59 -31.59
N PRO A 124 62.46 0.10 -32.83
CA PRO A 124 61.19 0.18 -33.58
C PRO A 124 59.95 -0.30 -32.79
N TYR A 125 60.11 -1.33 -31.95
CA TYR A 125 59.02 -1.85 -31.10
C TYR A 125 58.59 -0.86 -30.00
N THR A 126 59.46 0.05 -29.55
CA THR A 126 59.11 1.06 -28.55
C THR A 126 58.33 2.24 -29.16
N PHE A 127 58.29 2.40 -30.48
CA PHE A 127 57.39 3.39 -31.10
C PHE A 127 55.92 2.98 -31.04
N GLN A 128 55.63 1.68 -30.88
CA GLN A 128 54.27 1.18 -30.70
C GLN A 128 53.82 1.14 -29.24
N SER A 129 54.70 1.40 -28.26
CA SER A 129 54.27 1.50 -26.87
C SER A 129 53.46 2.79 -26.71
N GLY A 130 52.14 2.67 -26.78
CA GLY A 130 51.19 3.75 -26.52
C GLY A 130 51.13 4.17 -25.06
N TRP A 131 52.21 3.95 -24.30
CA TRP A 131 52.33 4.20 -22.88
C TRP A 131 53.69 4.87 -22.60
N ILE A 132 53.69 6.04 -21.97
CA ILE A 132 54.87 6.77 -21.51
C ILE A 132 54.90 6.62 -19.99
N LEU A 133 56.04 6.28 -19.39
CA LEU A 133 56.19 6.24 -17.94
C LEU A 133 56.95 7.50 -17.50
N GLU A 134 56.36 8.34 -16.66
CA GLU A 134 57.02 9.49 -16.03
C GLU A 134 57.00 9.29 -14.51
N GLY A 135 58.15 9.00 -13.92
CA GLY A 135 58.23 8.57 -12.52
C GLY A 135 57.49 7.25 -12.29
N ASN A 136 56.56 7.23 -11.31
CA ASN A 136 55.72 6.06 -11.01
C ASN A 136 54.36 6.08 -11.74
N VAL A 137 54.17 7.00 -12.70
CA VAL A 137 52.87 7.22 -13.36
C VAL A 137 52.95 6.84 -14.83
N LEU A 138 51.99 6.03 -15.27
CA LEU A 138 51.86 5.56 -16.64
C LEU A 138 50.89 6.48 -17.41
N TYR A 139 51.28 6.98 -18.58
CA TYR A 139 50.55 7.92 -19.44
C TYR A 139 50.15 7.23 -20.76
N THR A 140 48.88 7.26 -21.22
CA THR A 140 48.51 6.77 -22.56
C THR A 140 48.82 7.80 -23.64
N ALA A 141 49.33 7.35 -24.79
CA ALA A 141 49.51 8.15 -26.00
C ALA A 141 48.23 8.27 -26.88
N GLY A 142 47.05 7.85 -26.41
CA GLY A 142 45.79 7.87 -27.17
C GLY A 142 44.49 7.87 -26.33
N TYR A 143 43.32 7.94 -26.97
CA TYR A 143 41.98 8.03 -26.35
C TYR A 143 41.45 6.72 -25.70
N TYR A 144 42.31 5.93 -25.08
CA TYR A 144 41.97 4.61 -24.53
C TYR A 144 42.08 4.58 -23.01
N THR A 145 41.35 5.47 -22.33
CA THR A 145 41.39 5.64 -20.86
C THR A 145 40.04 5.34 -20.20
N LEU A 146 40.07 4.95 -18.92
CA LEU A 146 38.89 4.77 -18.05
C LEU A 146 38.07 6.07 -17.92
N ALA A 147 38.72 7.24 -18.02
CA ALA A 147 38.10 8.57 -17.95
C ALA A 147 38.44 9.42 -19.18
N ARG A 148 37.43 9.96 -19.87
CA ARG A 148 37.60 10.87 -21.02
C ARG A 148 37.77 12.32 -20.57
N LYS A 149 38.33 13.17 -21.44
CA LYS A 149 38.50 14.62 -21.21
C LYS A 149 37.20 15.28 -20.73
N GLY A 150 37.25 16.03 -19.62
CA GLY A 150 36.14 16.84 -19.11
C GLY A 150 35.58 16.43 -17.75
N ASN A 151 36.12 15.40 -17.08
CA ASN A 151 35.75 15.09 -15.69
C ASN A 151 36.42 16.06 -14.71
N ILE A 152 35.69 16.51 -13.69
CA ILE A 152 36.15 17.46 -12.66
C ILE A 152 36.19 16.75 -11.30
N VAL A 153 37.29 16.92 -10.58
CA VAL A 153 37.47 16.44 -9.19
C VAL A 153 37.98 17.63 -8.38
N TRP A 154 37.37 17.93 -7.24
CA TRP A 154 37.77 19.08 -6.41
C TRP A 154 37.57 18.81 -4.90
N ASP A 155 38.58 19.16 -4.10
CA ASP A 155 38.56 19.19 -2.63
C ASP A 155 39.02 20.57 -2.09
N TYR A 156 38.54 20.93 -0.90
CA TYR A 156 38.81 22.16 -0.17
C TYR A 156 40.30 22.35 0.20
N ASN A 157 41.07 21.26 0.33
CA ASN A 157 42.51 21.33 0.62
C ASN A 157 43.40 21.61 -0.61
N GLY A 158 42.83 21.73 -1.82
CA GLY A 158 43.55 22.21 -2.99
C GLY A 158 44.36 21.18 -3.76
N ASP A 159 44.29 19.88 -3.43
CA ASP A 159 44.80 18.82 -4.28
C ASP A 159 43.75 18.36 -5.30
N HIS A 160 44.24 17.86 -6.44
CA HIS A 160 43.54 17.38 -7.65
C HIS A 160 43.43 18.38 -8.81
N THR A 161 44.55 18.54 -9.54
CA THR A 161 44.51 18.87 -10.97
C THR A 161 44.29 17.60 -11.78
N ASN A 162 43.14 17.48 -12.44
CA ASN A 162 42.91 16.43 -13.44
C ASN A 162 43.62 16.79 -14.75
N LEU A 163 44.95 16.74 -14.74
CA LEU A 163 45.80 16.92 -15.92
C LEU A 163 46.27 15.55 -16.43
N GLY A 164 45.44 14.92 -17.25
CA GLY A 164 45.87 13.84 -18.13
C GLY A 164 45.52 12.43 -17.65
N ALA A 165 44.57 11.82 -18.37
CA ALA A 165 44.43 10.39 -18.67
C ALA A 165 44.29 9.34 -17.55
N PHE A 166 44.63 9.59 -16.28
CA PHE A 166 44.46 8.61 -15.20
C PHE A 166 43.96 9.28 -13.93
N ALA A 167 42.68 9.04 -13.60
CA ALA A 167 42.16 9.26 -12.27
C ALA A 167 41.21 8.10 -11.94
N CYS A 168 41.77 7.03 -11.39
CA CYS A 168 41.13 6.22 -10.37
C CYS A 168 42.02 6.40 -9.12
N THR A 169 41.42 6.85 -8.02
CA THR A 169 42.04 7.48 -6.84
C THR A 169 43.18 6.69 -6.18
N THR A 170 44.14 7.38 -5.56
CA THR A 170 44.82 6.92 -4.31
C THR A 170 45.29 8.13 -3.50
N GLY A 171 44.94 8.15 -2.21
CA GLY A 171 45.29 9.21 -1.27
C GLY A 171 46.77 9.26 -0.90
N VAL A 172 47.14 10.37 -0.25
CA VAL A 172 48.37 10.50 0.53
C VAL A 172 47.97 10.78 1.98
N GLU A 173 48.41 9.92 2.88
CA GLU A 173 48.11 9.99 4.31
C GLU A 173 48.90 11.14 4.94
N ASN A 174 48.28 12.31 5.13
CA ASN A 174 48.84 13.43 5.89
C ASN A 174 47.99 13.78 7.13
N GLY A 175 47.60 12.77 7.90
CA GLY A 175 47.24 12.93 9.33
C GLY A 175 45.94 13.69 9.65
N TYR A 176 45.18 14.16 8.66
CA TYR A 176 43.82 14.69 8.84
C TYR A 176 42.88 13.95 7.89
N GLY A 177 41.77 13.43 8.43
CA GLY A 177 40.71 12.60 7.82
C GLY A 177 40.59 12.49 6.30
N ILE A 178 40.27 11.29 5.82
CA ILE A 178 40.09 10.88 4.41
C ILE A 178 39.03 11.78 3.72
N ARG A 179 39.44 12.61 2.75
CA ARG A 179 38.60 13.58 2.00
C ARG A 179 38.65 13.35 0.49
N ASP A 180 38.48 12.10 0.06
CA ASP A 180 38.82 11.71 -1.32
C ASP A 180 37.61 11.65 -2.26
N CYS A 181 37.48 12.62 -3.16
CA CYS A 181 36.50 12.56 -4.23
C CYS A 181 36.94 11.57 -5.34
N THR A 182 36.02 10.77 -5.85
CA THR A 182 36.29 9.73 -6.87
C THR A 182 35.44 9.93 -8.11
N VAL A 183 36.07 9.91 -9.29
CA VAL A 183 35.37 9.72 -10.58
C VAL A 183 35.91 8.47 -11.27
N GLY A 184 35.17 7.37 -11.24
CA GLY A 184 35.62 6.06 -11.72
C GLY A 184 35.73 5.93 -13.25
N GLY A 185 35.11 6.85 -14.01
CA GLY A 185 35.22 6.87 -15.47
C GLY A 185 34.21 7.79 -16.17
N GLY A 186 33.97 7.57 -17.47
CA GLY A 186 32.94 8.29 -18.23
C GLY A 186 33.37 9.66 -18.78
N THR A 187 32.43 10.60 -18.95
CA THR A 187 32.66 11.93 -19.54
C THR A 187 31.84 13.01 -18.85
N ARG A 188 32.43 14.19 -18.59
CA ARG A 188 31.76 15.33 -17.94
C ARG A 188 31.21 15.02 -16.54
N ASN A 189 31.82 14.07 -15.84
CA ASN A 189 31.44 13.74 -14.47
C ASN A 189 32.17 14.66 -13.47
N VAL A 190 31.50 15.00 -12.38
CA VAL A 190 31.96 15.97 -11.38
C VAL A 190 31.83 15.34 -9.99
N ALA A 191 32.91 15.30 -9.22
CA ALA A 191 32.89 14.91 -7.81
C ALA A 191 33.56 16.00 -6.97
N ILE A 192 32.81 16.61 -6.05
CA ILE A 192 33.22 17.79 -5.30
C ILE A 192 32.96 17.58 -3.80
N LEU A 193 33.93 17.94 -2.96
CA LEU A 193 33.73 18.17 -1.52
C LEU A 193 33.70 19.68 -1.26
N GLN A 194 32.66 20.18 -0.58
CA GLN A 194 32.43 21.63 -0.47
C GLN A 194 33.10 22.31 0.72
N ASP A 195 33.41 21.59 1.80
CA ASP A 195 34.04 22.18 2.97
C ASP A 195 34.98 21.22 3.69
N SER A 196 35.74 21.76 4.63
CA SER A 196 36.65 21.00 5.49
C SER A 196 35.99 20.35 6.72
N TRP A 197 34.70 20.62 6.97
CA TRP A 197 33.98 20.16 8.17
C TRP A 197 33.27 18.82 7.93
N THR A 198 32.95 18.55 6.68
CA THR A 198 32.34 17.31 6.20
C THR A 198 33.40 16.24 6.00
N ASN A 199 33.19 15.08 6.62
CA ASN A 199 34.04 13.91 6.42
C ASN A 199 33.58 13.14 5.18
N GLY A 200 34.52 12.48 4.49
CA GLY A 200 34.23 11.58 3.37
C GLY A 200 34.07 12.27 2.02
N GLY A 201 34.64 11.69 0.96
CA GLY A 201 34.56 12.28 -0.38
C GLY A 201 33.35 11.85 -1.19
N ALA A 202 33.05 12.65 -2.22
CA ALA A 202 31.97 12.38 -3.18
C ALA A 202 32.43 11.38 -4.24
N THR A 203 31.56 10.47 -4.68
CA THR A 203 31.89 9.43 -5.65
C THR A 203 30.95 9.47 -6.85
N VAL A 204 31.51 9.47 -8.06
CA VAL A 204 30.80 9.20 -9.30
C VAL A 204 31.46 7.99 -9.97
N SER A 205 30.77 6.85 -10.04
CA SER A 205 31.40 5.63 -10.60
C SER A 205 31.60 5.69 -12.12
N GLY A 206 30.83 6.50 -12.85
CA GLY A 206 30.98 6.67 -14.31
C GLY A 206 29.83 7.42 -14.98
N GLY A 207 29.56 7.10 -16.25
CA GLY A 207 28.44 7.68 -17.02
C GLY A 207 28.78 9.02 -17.70
N TYR A 208 27.76 9.82 -18.00
CA TYR A 208 27.91 11.11 -18.67
C TYR A 208 27.25 12.22 -17.86
N GLY A 209 27.96 13.31 -17.57
CA GLY A 209 27.36 14.51 -16.96
C GLY A 209 26.95 14.36 -15.50
N ASN A 210 27.41 13.33 -14.79
CA ASN A 210 26.97 13.05 -13.42
C ASN A 210 27.74 13.89 -12.41
N THR A 211 27.06 14.37 -11.37
CA THR A 211 27.61 15.28 -10.36
C THR A 211 27.36 14.74 -8.96
N ALA A 212 28.41 14.54 -8.17
CA ALA A 212 28.32 14.25 -6.74
C ALA A 212 28.96 15.39 -5.94
N ILE A 213 28.21 16.00 -5.01
CA ILE A 213 28.63 17.18 -4.24
C ILE A 213 28.41 16.92 -2.75
N GLY A 214 29.44 17.13 -1.93
CA GLY A 214 29.34 17.02 -0.48
C GLY A 214 29.75 15.65 0.09
N GLY A 215 29.83 15.59 1.42
CA GLY A 215 30.33 14.44 2.15
C GLY A 215 29.56 13.15 1.84
N TYR A 216 30.28 12.09 1.46
CA TYR A 216 29.75 10.75 1.15
C TYR A 216 28.69 10.67 0.03
N CYS A 217 28.51 11.73 -0.76
CA CYS A 217 27.53 11.71 -1.84
C CYS A 217 27.96 10.77 -2.97
N THR A 218 27.03 9.97 -3.48
CA THR A 218 27.34 8.93 -4.48
C THR A 218 26.42 8.99 -5.68
N VAL A 219 26.99 8.99 -6.88
CA VAL A 219 26.31 8.69 -8.14
C VAL A 219 26.87 7.42 -8.74
N GLY A 220 26.06 6.36 -8.84
CA GLY A 220 26.48 5.08 -9.40
C GLY A 220 26.73 5.10 -10.91
N GLY A 221 26.18 6.09 -11.64
CA GLY A 221 26.38 6.28 -13.06
C GLY A 221 25.17 6.89 -13.76
N GLY A 222 24.95 6.54 -15.03
CA GLY A 222 23.84 7.05 -15.84
C GLY A 222 24.16 8.36 -16.55
N TYR A 223 23.12 9.17 -16.80
CA TYR A 223 23.21 10.40 -17.58
C TYR A 223 22.65 11.60 -16.79
N GLU A 224 23.47 12.63 -16.56
CA GLU A 224 23.09 13.92 -15.95
C GLU A 224 22.43 13.79 -14.56
N ASN A 225 22.89 12.85 -13.73
CA ASN A 225 22.39 12.69 -12.36
C ASN A 225 23.16 13.58 -11.38
N THR A 226 22.49 14.07 -10.34
CA THR A 226 23.10 14.87 -9.27
C THR A 226 22.80 14.26 -7.90
N ALA A 227 23.84 13.93 -7.14
CA ALA A 227 23.74 13.60 -5.72
C ALA A 227 24.42 14.68 -4.89
N GLY A 228 23.68 15.30 -3.99
CA GLY A 228 24.14 16.41 -3.17
C GLY A 228 23.52 17.75 -3.53
N SER A 229 23.82 18.75 -2.71
CA SER A 229 23.50 20.15 -2.95
C SER A 229 24.75 20.99 -2.76
N GLU A 230 24.71 22.22 -3.28
CA GLU A 230 25.74 23.21 -2.99
C GLU A 230 25.63 23.83 -1.58
N ASP A 231 24.58 23.49 -0.84
CA ASP A 231 24.39 23.88 0.55
C ASP A 231 24.92 22.80 1.50
N ILE A 232 25.43 23.20 2.68
CA ILE A 232 25.99 22.35 3.74
C ILE A 232 25.04 21.19 4.16
N PHE A 233 23.74 21.30 3.86
CA PHE A 233 22.75 20.29 4.23
C PHE A 233 22.62 19.12 3.24
N GLY A 234 23.40 19.07 2.16
CA GLY A 234 23.27 18.08 1.08
C GLY A 234 24.13 16.82 1.18
N GLU A 235 24.58 16.42 2.37
CA GLU A 235 25.47 15.24 2.54
C GLU A 235 24.73 13.89 2.45
N LEU A 236 25.49 12.80 2.27
CA LEU A 236 24.99 11.42 2.26
C LEU A 236 23.95 11.12 1.17
N CYS A 237 23.87 11.96 0.14
CA CYS A 237 22.94 11.78 -0.96
C CYS A 237 23.38 10.59 -1.84
N THR A 238 22.42 9.78 -2.28
CA THR A 238 22.70 8.68 -3.21
C THR A 238 21.79 8.76 -4.42
N VAL A 239 22.37 8.70 -5.62
CA VAL A 239 21.66 8.39 -6.85
C VAL A 239 22.29 7.15 -7.47
N ALA A 240 21.61 6.02 -7.42
CA ALA A 240 22.19 4.77 -7.93
C ALA A 240 22.41 4.82 -9.46
N GLY A 241 21.61 5.60 -10.19
CA GLY A 241 21.77 5.85 -11.63
C GLY A 241 20.53 6.46 -12.28
N GLY A 242 20.31 6.17 -13.56
CA GLY A 242 19.18 6.67 -14.33
C GLY A 242 19.49 7.91 -15.17
N TYR A 243 18.48 8.74 -15.44
CA TYR A 243 18.57 9.90 -16.32
C TYR A 243 17.99 11.15 -15.66
N TYR A 244 18.82 12.19 -15.45
CA TYR A 244 18.41 13.47 -14.86
C TYR A 244 17.79 13.41 -13.46
N ASN A 245 18.27 12.52 -12.61
CA ASN A 245 17.78 12.43 -11.23
C ASN A 245 18.57 13.37 -10.31
N LYS A 246 17.91 14.00 -9.34
CA LYS A 246 18.53 14.93 -8.38
C LYS A 246 18.18 14.55 -6.93
N ALA A 247 19.14 14.02 -6.18
CA ALA A 247 19.05 13.88 -4.73
C ALA A 247 19.81 15.06 -4.09
N SER A 248 19.17 15.88 -3.26
CA SER A 248 19.77 17.09 -2.68
C SER A 248 19.40 17.37 -1.23
N GLY A 249 18.52 16.59 -0.61
CA GLY A 249 18.28 16.66 0.83
C GLY A 249 19.28 15.80 1.58
N HIS A 250 19.67 16.17 2.81
CA HIS A 250 20.54 15.34 3.64
C HIS A 250 20.06 13.88 3.67
N ALA A 251 20.95 12.93 3.37
CA ALA A 251 20.64 11.50 3.28
C ALA A 251 19.48 11.15 2.33
N ALA A 252 19.21 11.96 1.31
CA ALA A 252 18.22 11.66 0.29
C ALA A 252 18.71 10.56 -0.67
N ALA A 253 17.81 9.66 -1.05
CA ALA A 253 18.15 8.52 -1.91
C ALA A 253 17.23 8.42 -3.13
N ILE A 254 17.83 8.24 -4.30
CA ILE A 254 17.14 7.89 -5.54
C ILE A 254 17.70 6.57 -6.09
N GLY A 255 16.85 5.55 -6.18
CA GLY A 255 17.23 4.22 -6.67
C GLY A 255 17.43 4.14 -8.18
N GLY A 256 16.91 5.09 -8.96
CA GLY A 256 17.01 5.12 -10.41
C GLY A 256 15.88 5.94 -11.02
N GLY A 257 15.46 5.63 -12.25
CA GLY A 257 14.35 6.32 -12.91
C GLY A 257 14.77 7.51 -13.76
N GLN A 258 13.82 8.40 -14.02
CA GLN A 258 13.99 9.52 -14.94
C GLN A 258 13.41 10.82 -14.40
N ARG A 259 14.25 11.86 -14.28
CA ARG A 259 13.83 13.21 -13.85
C ARG A 259 13.17 13.23 -12.46
N ASP A 260 13.66 12.39 -11.56
CA ASP A 260 13.18 12.33 -10.18
C ASP A 260 13.95 13.33 -9.30
N THR A 261 13.29 13.91 -8.28
CA THR A 261 13.91 14.89 -7.37
C THR A 261 13.60 14.58 -5.91
N ALA A 262 14.62 14.17 -5.16
CA ALA A 262 14.55 13.91 -3.72
C ALA A 262 15.28 15.04 -2.95
N SER A 263 14.54 16.01 -2.43
CA SER A 263 15.08 17.21 -1.80
C SER A 263 14.79 17.32 -0.30
N GLY A 264 13.97 16.44 0.27
CA GLY A 264 13.69 16.41 1.69
C GLY A 264 14.78 15.69 2.49
N TYR A 265 14.95 16.06 3.76
CA TYR A 265 15.81 15.35 4.71
C TYR A 265 15.36 13.88 4.82
N ASN A 266 16.25 12.91 4.59
CA ASN A 266 15.93 11.48 4.55
C ASN A 266 14.80 11.10 3.56
N SER A 267 14.62 11.88 2.49
CA SER A 267 13.63 11.57 1.45
C SER A 267 14.08 10.42 0.55
N THR A 268 13.14 9.62 0.07
CA THR A 268 13.44 8.46 -0.78
C THR A 268 12.56 8.42 -2.02
N ILE A 269 13.19 8.19 -3.18
CA ILE A 269 12.52 7.81 -4.42
C ILE A 269 13.12 6.48 -4.87
N PRO A 270 12.43 5.34 -4.70
CA PRO A 270 12.97 4.05 -5.12
C PRO A 270 13.18 3.97 -6.65
N GLY A 271 12.44 4.79 -7.40
CA GLY A 271 12.55 4.97 -8.85
C GLY A 271 11.23 5.48 -9.42
N GLY A 272 11.21 5.72 -10.73
CA GLY A 272 10.01 6.22 -11.39
C GLY A 272 10.32 7.17 -12.53
N ARG A 273 9.37 8.08 -12.77
CA ARG A 273 9.55 9.20 -13.69
C ARG A 273 8.85 10.44 -13.17
N LEU A 274 9.57 11.56 -13.10
CA LEU A 274 9.06 12.86 -12.68
C LEU A 274 8.49 12.85 -11.24
N CYS A 275 8.99 11.98 -10.38
CA CYS A 275 8.63 11.93 -8.96
C CYS A 275 9.35 13.03 -8.18
N LYS A 276 8.73 13.52 -7.10
CA LYS A 276 9.30 14.52 -6.21
C LYS A 276 9.05 14.15 -4.75
N ALA A 277 10.12 14.03 -3.96
CA ALA A 277 10.05 13.79 -2.52
C ALA A 277 10.74 14.97 -1.81
N SER A 278 9.97 15.98 -1.40
CA SER A 278 10.50 17.21 -0.78
C SER A 278 10.24 17.32 0.71
N GLY A 279 9.28 16.57 1.26
CA GLY A 279 9.06 16.50 2.71
C GLY A 279 10.18 15.75 3.42
N ARG A 280 10.43 16.07 4.68
CA ARG A 280 11.33 15.27 5.55
C ARG A 280 10.74 13.87 5.72
N TYR A 281 11.57 12.84 5.63
CA TYR A 281 11.15 11.43 5.72
C TYR A 281 10.08 11.03 4.69
N SER A 282 10.01 11.73 3.55
CA SER A 282 8.99 11.47 2.52
C SER A 282 9.41 10.37 1.55
N LEU A 283 8.43 9.70 0.94
CA LEU A 283 8.63 8.69 -0.11
C LEU A 283 7.74 8.98 -1.32
N ALA A 284 8.32 9.11 -2.51
CA ALA A 284 7.56 9.23 -3.76
C ALA A 284 7.96 8.13 -4.75
N ALA A 285 6.98 7.44 -5.35
CA ALA A 285 7.25 6.33 -6.27
C ALA A 285 6.23 6.28 -7.43
N GLY A 286 6.69 5.80 -8.60
CA GLY A 286 5.84 5.61 -9.79
C GLY A 286 6.01 6.71 -10.84
N ARG A 287 4.92 7.28 -11.37
CA ARG A 287 4.99 8.40 -12.34
C ARG A 287 4.30 9.64 -11.78
N ARG A 288 5.04 10.75 -11.70
CA ARG A 288 4.53 12.05 -11.22
C ARG A 288 3.95 12.03 -9.80
N ALA A 289 4.43 11.14 -8.93
CA ALA A 289 4.12 11.16 -7.50
C ALA A 289 4.88 12.31 -6.80
N LYS A 290 4.18 13.12 -6.00
CA LYS A 290 4.76 14.27 -5.28
C LYS A 290 4.51 14.17 -3.78
N ALA A 291 5.49 13.64 -3.05
CA ALA A 291 5.50 13.64 -1.58
C ALA A 291 6.07 14.98 -1.08
N LEU A 292 5.23 16.02 -1.06
CA LEU A 292 5.62 17.40 -0.83
C LEU A 292 5.79 17.76 0.66
N HIS A 293 5.12 17.03 1.54
CA HIS A 293 4.99 17.30 2.98
C HIS A 293 5.72 16.26 3.85
N ASP A 294 6.05 16.62 5.09
CA ASP A 294 6.83 15.77 6.01
C ASP A 294 6.09 14.47 6.31
N GLY A 295 6.81 13.34 6.31
CA GLY A 295 6.26 12.01 6.57
C GLY A 295 5.28 11.49 5.50
N SER A 296 5.13 12.19 4.37
CA SER A 296 4.20 11.75 3.32
C SER A 296 4.79 10.65 2.44
N TRP A 297 3.96 9.66 2.11
CA TRP A 297 4.23 8.62 1.14
C TRP A 297 3.23 8.75 -0.01
N VAL A 298 3.72 8.94 -1.22
CA VAL A 298 2.89 9.05 -2.42
C VAL A 298 3.32 8.00 -3.46
N TRP A 299 2.38 7.14 -3.86
CA TRP A 299 2.54 6.24 -5.00
C TRP A 299 1.55 6.61 -6.11
N ALA A 300 2.03 6.70 -7.34
CA ALA A 300 1.19 7.04 -8.49
C ALA A 300 1.43 6.10 -9.67
N ASP A 301 0.35 5.63 -10.28
CA ASP A 301 0.33 4.81 -11.49
C ASP A 301 0.86 5.53 -12.74
N THR A 302 0.69 4.90 -13.91
CA THR A 302 1.21 5.38 -15.20
C THR A 302 0.53 6.63 -15.75
N THR A 303 -0.50 7.15 -15.09
CA THR A 303 -1.23 8.37 -15.49
C THR A 303 -0.27 9.56 -15.55
N ASP A 304 -0.35 10.38 -16.62
CA ASP A 304 0.56 11.52 -16.84
C ASP A 304 0.11 12.81 -16.14
N GLU A 305 -0.36 12.70 -14.90
CA GLU A 305 -0.81 13.83 -14.09
C GLU A 305 -0.11 13.84 -12.74
N ASP A 306 0.09 15.02 -12.16
CA ASP A 306 0.67 15.13 -10.83
C ASP A 306 -0.31 14.59 -9.78
N PHE A 307 0.23 13.86 -8.79
CA PHE A 307 -0.52 13.34 -7.65
C PHE A 307 0.27 13.67 -6.40
N GLU A 308 -0.28 14.55 -5.56
CA GLU A 308 0.51 15.29 -4.57
C GLU A 308 -0.05 15.15 -3.16
N SER A 309 0.83 15.08 -2.16
CA SER A 309 0.42 15.27 -0.77
C SER A 309 0.04 16.73 -0.51
N THR A 310 -0.97 16.92 0.34
CA THR A 310 -1.54 18.22 0.71
C THR A 310 -1.30 18.58 2.17
N ASP A 311 -0.81 17.62 2.98
CA ASP A 311 -0.50 17.80 4.39
C ASP A 311 0.55 16.76 4.85
N ASN A 312 1.09 16.96 6.05
CA ASN A 312 2.05 16.05 6.67
C ASN A 312 1.44 14.67 6.96
N ASN A 313 2.29 13.64 6.96
CA ASN A 313 1.99 12.26 7.36
C ASN A 313 0.87 11.58 6.55
N GLN A 314 0.71 11.94 5.28
CA GLN A 314 -0.27 11.32 4.39
C GLN A 314 0.29 10.09 3.66
N PHE A 315 -0.50 9.03 3.53
CA PHE A 315 -0.24 7.91 2.64
C PHE A 315 -1.24 7.93 1.47
N LEU A 316 -0.76 8.27 0.28
CA LEU A 316 -1.60 8.49 -0.90
C LEU A 316 -1.24 7.50 -2.01
N ILE A 317 -2.25 6.86 -2.58
CA ILE A 317 -2.11 5.94 -3.72
C ILE A 317 -3.06 6.38 -4.84
N ARG A 318 -2.53 6.59 -6.06
CA ARG A 318 -3.32 6.64 -7.30
C ARG A 318 -3.07 5.36 -8.10
N ALA A 319 -4.04 4.46 -8.11
CA ALA A 319 -4.01 3.22 -8.87
C ALA A 319 -5.30 3.08 -9.69
N SER A 320 -5.30 3.51 -10.94
CA SER A 320 -6.45 3.44 -11.87
C SER A 320 -6.96 2.01 -12.10
N GLY A 321 -6.10 1.00 -11.93
CA GLY A 321 -6.47 -0.42 -11.97
C GLY A 321 -6.94 -0.99 -10.63
N GLY A 322 -7.03 -0.19 -9.56
CA GLY A 322 -7.41 -0.61 -8.22
C GLY A 322 -6.23 -0.99 -7.31
N VAL A 323 -6.48 -0.96 -6.00
CA VAL A 323 -5.54 -1.37 -4.94
C VAL A 323 -5.99 -2.72 -4.40
N GLY A 324 -5.17 -3.76 -4.62
CA GLY A 324 -5.39 -5.09 -4.05
C GLY A 324 -4.53 -5.31 -2.80
N ILE A 325 -5.14 -5.69 -1.69
CA ILE A 325 -4.43 -6.18 -0.50
C ILE A 325 -4.78 -7.67 -0.38
N GLY A 326 -3.82 -8.56 -0.56
CA GLY A 326 -4.06 -10.01 -0.58
C GLY A 326 -4.72 -10.55 -1.86
N THR A 327 -4.98 -9.67 -2.85
CA THR A 327 -5.43 -10.03 -4.20
C THR A 327 -4.52 -9.42 -5.28
N ASN A 328 -4.39 -10.10 -6.41
CA ASN A 328 -3.67 -9.61 -7.60
C ASN A 328 -4.61 -9.12 -8.71
N THR A 329 -5.93 -9.24 -8.52
CA THR A 329 -6.95 -8.87 -9.52
C THR A 329 -8.08 -8.07 -8.88
N PRO A 330 -7.79 -6.88 -8.33
CA PRO A 330 -8.82 -6.05 -7.71
C PRO A 330 -9.92 -5.71 -8.74
N LEU A 331 -11.17 -6.00 -8.38
CA LEU A 331 -12.37 -5.73 -9.19
C LEU A 331 -13.03 -4.38 -8.83
N SER A 332 -12.49 -3.71 -7.81
CA SER A 332 -12.94 -2.40 -7.32
C SER A 332 -11.72 -1.50 -7.05
N PRO A 333 -11.91 -0.18 -6.84
CA PRO A 333 -10.79 0.74 -6.56
C PRO A 333 -9.94 0.34 -5.35
N LEU A 334 -10.51 -0.34 -4.35
CA LEU A 334 -9.81 -0.94 -3.23
C LEU A 334 -10.48 -2.27 -2.89
N GLN A 335 -9.72 -3.37 -2.95
CA GLN A 335 -10.16 -4.73 -2.57
C GLN A 335 -9.17 -5.33 -1.58
N ILE A 336 -9.68 -5.91 -0.51
CA ILE A 336 -8.90 -6.57 0.54
C ILE A 336 -9.36 -8.03 0.62
N GLU A 337 -8.47 -8.96 0.27
CA GLU A 337 -8.65 -10.42 0.37
C GLU A 337 -7.69 -11.04 1.39
N SER A 338 -8.11 -12.14 2.02
CA SER A 338 -7.25 -12.92 2.92
C SER A 338 -6.45 -13.95 2.11
N ALA A 339 -5.17 -14.16 2.46
CA ALA A 339 -4.27 -15.12 1.80
C ALA A 339 -4.72 -16.59 1.88
N ASN A 340 -5.69 -16.90 2.75
CA ASN A 340 -6.29 -18.21 2.84
C ASN A 340 -7.49 -18.29 1.89
N ASN A 341 -7.25 -18.84 0.68
CA ASN A 341 -8.23 -19.22 -0.33
C ASN A 341 -9.28 -20.24 0.19
N TYR A 342 -10.11 -19.87 1.16
CA TYR A 342 -11.40 -20.51 1.38
C TYR A 342 -12.46 -19.71 0.63
N THR A 343 -12.57 -20.10 -0.64
CA THR A 343 -13.80 -20.12 -1.44
C THR A 343 -15.06 -19.76 -0.67
N TRP A 344 -15.77 -18.74 -1.14
CA TRP A 344 -17.15 -18.46 -0.77
C TRP A 344 -17.99 -19.75 -0.78
N GLY A 345 -18.54 -20.14 0.38
CA GLY A 345 -19.64 -21.10 0.41
C GLY A 345 -19.51 -22.36 1.28
N VAL A 346 -18.78 -22.32 2.40
CA VAL A 346 -19.10 -23.09 3.63
C VAL A 346 -18.36 -22.47 4.83
N GLY A 347 -18.86 -21.58 5.68
CA GLY A 347 -20.08 -20.78 5.86
C GLY A 347 -19.83 -20.03 7.19
N ASN A 348 -19.82 -18.70 7.31
CA ASN A 348 -20.82 -17.70 6.96
C ASN A 348 -20.15 -16.37 6.64
N GLY A 349 -20.57 -15.77 5.52
CA GLY A 349 -19.98 -14.59 4.92
C GLY A 349 -20.07 -13.31 5.74
N TRP A 350 -18.92 -12.64 5.80
CA TRP A 350 -18.78 -11.23 6.16
C TRP A 350 -18.01 -10.58 5.01
N GLY A 351 -18.54 -9.47 4.48
CA GLY A 351 -18.04 -8.80 3.29
C GLY A 351 -16.70 -8.08 3.48
N ASP A 352 -16.17 -7.60 2.34
CA ASP A 352 -14.78 -7.23 2.07
C ASP A 352 -14.23 -5.96 2.80
N PHE A 353 -14.84 -5.53 3.91
CA PHE A 353 -14.40 -4.34 4.65
C PHE A 353 -14.55 -4.51 6.18
N ASN A 354 -13.49 -4.99 6.85
CA ASN A 354 -13.37 -5.04 8.31
C ASN A 354 -12.54 -3.84 8.81
N ILE A 355 -13.10 -2.99 9.67
CA ILE A 355 -12.33 -2.06 10.52
C ILE A 355 -12.71 -2.35 11.96
N GLY A 356 -11.77 -2.79 12.80
CA GLY A 356 -12.04 -3.13 14.21
C GLY A 356 -11.13 -4.21 14.80
N ASP A 357 -11.22 -4.42 16.12
CA ASP A 357 -10.57 -5.51 16.86
C ASP A 357 -11.60 -6.47 17.49
N GLY A 358 -11.13 -7.42 18.31
CA GLY A 358 -11.98 -8.39 19.00
C GLY A 358 -12.93 -7.81 20.06
N THR A 359 -12.91 -6.49 20.28
CA THR A 359 -13.73 -5.77 21.27
C THR A 359 -14.62 -4.70 20.61
N TYR A 360 -14.19 -4.03 19.52
CA TYR A 360 -14.97 -3.01 18.80
C TYR A 360 -14.76 -3.04 17.28
N GLY A 361 -15.85 -2.94 16.52
CA GLY A 361 -15.89 -2.82 15.06
C GLY A 361 -16.46 -1.48 14.58
N LEU A 362 -16.08 -1.06 13.38
CA LEU A 362 -16.49 0.20 12.74
C LEU A 362 -17.91 0.10 12.19
N CYS A 363 -18.75 0.98 12.72
CA CYS A 363 -20.00 1.45 12.13
C CYS A 363 -19.76 2.35 10.90
N MET A 364 -20.56 2.15 9.85
CA MET A 364 -20.57 3.00 8.66
C MET A 364 -20.98 4.45 8.99
N GLY A 365 -20.10 5.43 8.73
CA GLY A 365 -20.39 6.87 8.83
C GLY A 365 -19.76 7.63 7.65
N VAL A 366 -20.41 8.70 7.17
CA VAL A 366 -19.92 9.54 6.06
C VAL A 366 -19.91 11.02 6.48
N ALA A 367 -18.78 11.70 6.24
CA ALA A 367 -18.61 13.14 6.46
C ALA A 367 -19.47 13.99 5.51
N THR A 368 -20.04 15.07 6.03
CA THR A 368 -21.12 15.89 5.42
C THR A 368 -20.67 17.15 4.69
N SER A 369 -19.46 17.19 4.13
CA SER A 369 -19.04 18.39 3.37
C SER A 369 -19.49 18.32 1.91
N GLY A 370 -20.76 18.68 1.64
CA GLY A 370 -21.23 18.86 0.27
C GLY A 370 -22.74 18.89 0.05
N GLY A 371 -23.46 19.85 0.63
CA GLY A 371 -24.64 20.49 0.01
C GLY A 371 -25.83 19.63 -0.48
N GLY A 372 -26.08 18.42 0.01
CA GLY A 372 -27.28 17.65 -0.30
C GLY A 372 -27.50 16.54 0.73
N ALA A 373 -28.71 16.40 1.27
CA ALA A 373 -29.04 15.49 2.36
C ALA A 373 -28.72 14.00 2.04
N GLY A 374 -27.53 13.55 2.42
CA GLY A 374 -27.10 12.16 2.30
C GLY A 374 -27.49 11.37 3.56
N GLY A 375 -28.56 10.58 3.47
CA GLY A 375 -28.86 9.57 4.50
C GLY A 375 -27.91 8.38 4.41
N VAL A 376 -27.59 7.76 5.53
CA VAL A 376 -26.91 6.45 5.58
C VAL A 376 -27.81 5.43 4.87
N ARG A 377 -27.35 4.88 3.74
CA ARG A 377 -28.06 3.83 3.01
C ARG A 377 -27.23 2.56 3.03
N ILE A 378 -27.76 1.52 3.66
CA ILE A 378 -27.35 0.14 3.37
C ILE A 378 -28.12 -0.25 2.12
N TRP A 379 -27.49 -0.13 0.95
CA TRP A 379 -28.11 -0.39 -0.35
C TRP A 379 -27.52 -1.67 -0.94
N THR A 380 -28.37 -2.62 -1.31
CA THR A 380 -27.98 -3.80 -2.08
C THR A 380 -28.22 -3.52 -3.57
N ALA A 381 -27.15 -3.50 -4.36
CA ALA A 381 -27.22 -3.25 -5.80
C ALA A 381 -27.01 -4.56 -6.58
N GLY A 382 -28.04 -5.00 -7.32
CA GLY A 382 -28.03 -6.28 -8.04
C GLY A 382 -28.47 -7.47 -7.17
N GLY A 383 -29.13 -8.47 -7.78
CA GLY A 383 -29.73 -9.62 -7.08
C GLY A 383 -31.05 -9.29 -6.35
N SER A 384 -31.45 -10.11 -5.38
CA SER A 384 -32.76 -9.98 -4.69
C SER A 384 -32.87 -8.76 -3.76
N GLY A 385 -31.75 -8.12 -3.40
CA GLY A 385 -31.76 -6.81 -2.75
C GLY A 385 -32.19 -6.80 -1.26
N HIS A 386 -31.75 -7.76 -0.44
CA HIS A 386 -32.21 -7.89 0.96
C HIS A 386 -31.20 -7.30 1.97
N ILE A 387 -31.69 -6.70 3.07
CA ILE A 387 -30.88 -6.41 4.28
C ILE A 387 -31.27 -7.46 5.33
N LYS A 388 -30.29 -8.16 5.89
CA LYS A 388 -30.54 -9.23 6.86
C LYS A 388 -29.70 -9.05 8.11
N PHE A 389 -30.30 -9.26 9.27
CA PHE A 389 -29.62 -9.39 10.56
C PHE A 389 -29.92 -10.79 11.09
N GLY A 390 -28.87 -11.57 11.33
CA GLY A 390 -28.99 -12.95 11.74
C GLY A 390 -27.64 -13.50 12.19
N ASN A 391 -27.64 -14.78 12.56
CA ASN A 391 -26.41 -15.50 12.82
C ASN A 391 -26.48 -16.91 12.20
N SER A 392 -25.33 -17.57 12.09
CA SER A 392 -25.27 -18.92 11.53
C SER A 392 -26.05 -19.97 12.31
N ALA A 393 -26.15 -19.81 13.62
CA ALA A 393 -26.70 -20.83 14.50
C ALA A 393 -28.24 -20.86 14.43
N ASN A 394 -28.85 -19.70 14.18
CA ASN A 394 -30.27 -19.45 14.36
C ASN A 394 -30.93 -18.83 13.12
N GLY A 395 -30.18 -18.60 12.05
CA GLY A 395 -30.67 -18.03 10.79
C GLY A 395 -30.88 -16.50 10.84
N ASP A 396 -31.63 -16.00 9.86
CA ASP A 396 -31.99 -14.58 9.76
C ASP A 396 -33.11 -14.23 10.75
N HIS A 397 -32.82 -13.32 11.68
CA HIS A 397 -33.79 -12.87 12.69
C HIS A 397 -34.59 -11.64 12.22
N LEU A 398 -33.97 -10.73 11.48
CA LEU A 398 -34.63 -9.61 10.83
C LEU A 398 -34.26 -9.58 9.35
N THR A 399 -35.27 -9.64 8.49
CA THR A 399 -35.11 -9.60 7.03
C THR A 399 -35.86 -8.40 6.48
N ILE A 400 -35.20 -7.55 5.72
CA ILE A 400 -35.81 -6.48 4.93
C ILE A 400 -35.64 -6.87 3.47
N LEU A 401 -36.74 -7.22 2.80
CA LEU A 401 -36.73 -7.55 1.38
C LEU A 401 -36.53 -6.29 0.53
N GLY A 402 -36.10 -6.47 -0.73
CA GLY A 402 -36.00 -5.36 -1.69
C GLY A 402 -37.34 -4.68 -1.99
N THR A 403 -38.46 -5.34 -1.68
CA THR A 403 -39.82 -4.78 -1.73
C THR A 403 -40.15 -3.87 -0.55
N GLY A 404 -39.26 -3.78 0.44
CA GLY A 404 -39.43 -3.04 1.69
C GLY A 404 -40.28 -3.73 2.74
N ASN A 405 -40.58 -5.03 2.58
CA ASN A 405 -41.24 -5.82 3.61
C ASN A 405 -40.23 -6.24 4.69
N VAL A 406 -40.60 -6.06 5.95
CA VAL A 406 -39.80 -6.39 7.13
C VAL A 406 -40.34 -7.68 7.76
N GLY A 407 -39.52 -8.71 7.80
CA GLY A 407 -39.77 -9.97 8.50
C GLY A 407 -38.98 -10.04 9.80
N ILE A 408 -39.63 -10.40 10.91
CA ILE A 408 -38.99 -10.73 12.19
C ILE A 408 -39.27 -12.21 12.47
N GLY A 409 -38.23 -13.03 12.55
CA GLY A 409 -38.36 -14.50 12.65
C GLY A 409 -38.86 -15.18 11.36
N THR A 410 -38.92 -14.44 10.25
CA THR A 410 -39.27 -14.95 8.92
C THR A 410 -38.42 -14.28 7.84
N THR A 411 -38.03 -15.06 6.82
CA THR A 411 -37.27 -14.59 5.65
C THR A 411 -38.15 -14.27 4.45
N THR A 412 -39.46 -14.54 4.55
CA THR A 412 -40.44 -14.39 3.46
C THR A 412 -41.65 -13.57 3.90
N PRO A 413 -41.46 -12.34 4.43
CA PRO A 413 -42.56 -11.52 4.94
C PRO A 413 -43.60 -11.22 3.84
N ALA A 414 -44.84 -11.65 4.05
CA ALA A 414 -45.96 -11.41 3.13
C ALA A 414 -46.53 -9.99 3.26
N TYR A 415 -46.32 -9.35 4.42
CA TYR A 415 -46.80 -8.01 4.75
C TYR A 415 -45.63 -7.04 4.99
N LYS A 416 -45.95 -5.74 5.09
CA LYS A 416 -44.93 -4.70 5.35
C LYS A 416 -44.17 -4.92 6.65
N LEU A 417 -44.85 -5.43 7.66
CA LEU A 417 -44.26 -5.99 8.87
C LEU A 417 -44.90 -7.35 9.10
N ASP A 418 -44.08 -8.40 9.11
CA ASP A 418 -44.50 -9.79 9.34
C ASP A 418 -43.65 -10.36 10.47
N VAL A 419 -44.29 -10.76 11.57
CA VAL A 419 -43.60 -11.24 12.78
C VAL A 419 -44.04 -12.68 13.03
N ASN A 420 -43.09 -13.62 12.93
CA ASN A 420 -43.29 -15.00 13.32
C ASN A 420 -42.92 -15.17 14.79
N GLY A 421 -43.86 -14.82 15.68
CA GLY A 421 -43.69 -14.83 17.13
C GLY A 421 -44.59 -13.81 17.82
N ASP A 422 -44.46 -13.70 19.13
CA ASP A 422 -45.23 -12.74 19.93
C ASP A 422 -44.69 -11.31 19.78
N ILE A 423 -45.60 -10.34 19.81
CA ILE A 423 -45.27 -8.91 19.83
C ILE A 423 -45.60 -8.35 21.22
N ASN A 424 -44.59 -7.93 21.96
CA ASN A 424 -44.78 -7.18 23.22
C ASN A 424 -44.65 -5.68 22.96
N VAL A 425 -45.74 -4.92 23.11
CA VAL A 425 -45.76 -3.47 22.95
C VAL A 425 -45.89 -2.82 24.32
N SER A 426 -44.82 -2.19 24.82
CA SER A 426 -44.82 -1.52 26.14
C SER A 426 -45.48 -0.13 26.12
N GLY A 427 -45.72 0.43 24.93
CA GLY A 427 -46.47 1.66 24.72
C GLY A 427 -47.86 1.41 24.12
N SER A 428 -48.49 2.46 23.57
CA SER A 428 -49.80 2.33 22.91
C SER A 428 -49.67 1.77 21.48
N TYR A 429 -50.54 0.82 21.13
CA TYR A 429 -50.70 0.34 19.75
C TYR A 429 -51.86 1.07 19.06
N ASN A 430 -51.52 2.02 18.19
CA ASN A 430 -52.51 2.79 17.44
C ASN A 430 -52.80 2.14 16.09
N VAL A 431 -54.00 1.61 15.91
CA VAL A 431 -54.47 1.12 14.60
C VAL A 431 -55.05 2.30 13.82
N LYS A 432 -54.49 2.59 12.64
CA LYS A 432 -54.99 3.61 11.71
C LYS A 432 -55.17 3.00 10.34
N LYS A 433 -56.36 3.15 9.77
CA LYS A 433 -56.61 2.83 8.37
C LYS A 433 -56.40 4.10 7.55
N GLY A 434 -55.38 4.12 6.68
CA GLY A 434 -54.94 5.34 6.00
C GLY A 434 -56.07 6.04 5.23
N GLY A 435 -56.47 7.23 5.68
CA GLY A 435 -57.42 8.11 4.97
C GLY A 435 -58.89 7.71 5.01
N VAL A 436 -59.27 6.71 5.81
CA VAL A 436 -60.67 6.27 5.96
C VAL A 436 -61.06 6.33 7.43
N ASN A 437 -62.17 7.03 7.70
CA ASN A 437 -62.79 7.01 9.02
C ASN A 437 -63.13 5.56 9.37
N PHE A 438 -62.78 5.12 10.59
CA PHE A 438 -63.37 3.91 11.14
C PHE A 438 -64.87 4.17 11.22
N ASN A 439 -65.67 3.28 10.63
CA ASN A 439 -67.13 3.37 10.73
C ASN A 439 -67.52 2.93 12.15
N HIS A 440 -67.51 3.88 13.08
CA HIS A 440 -67.90 3.65 14.46
C HIS A 440 -69.40 3.28 14.48
N PRO A 441 -69.81 2.29 15.28
CA PRO A 441 -71.16 1.76 15.23
C PRO A 441 -72.25 2.67 15.79
N ASP A 442 -71.97 3.93 16.14
CA ASP A 442 -72.94 4.94 16.61
C ASP A 442 -74.25 4.99 15.80
N TYR A 443 -74.21 4.59 14.53
CA TYR A 443 -75.39 4.43 13.69
C TYR A 443 -76.46 3.49 14.28
N VAL A 444 -76.11 2.59 15.19
CA VAL A 444 -77.05 1.72 15.92
C VAL A 444 -78.06 2.55 16.72
N PHE A 445 -77.68 3.74 17.16
CA PHE A 445 -78.55 4.65 17.90
C PHE A 445 -79.32 5.64 17.02
N GLU A 446 -79.12 5.62 15.70
CA GLU A 446 -79.85 6.50 14.81
C GLU A 446 -81.32 6.07 14.71
N PRO A 447 -82.28 7.01 14.57
CA PRO A 447 -83.71 6.69 14.58
C PRO A 447 -84.18 5.74 13.48
N ASP A 448 -83.41 5.61 12.39
CA ASP A 448 -83.69 4.72 11.26
C ASP A 448 -83.02 3.34 11.40
N TYR A 449 -82.27 3.09 12.48
CA TYR A 449 -81.68 1.79 12.75
C TYR A 449 -82.76 0.75 13.08
N THR A 450 -82.79 -0.33 12.30
CA THR A 450 -83.75 -1.42 12.50
C THR A 450 -83.11 -2.53 13.34
N LEU A 451 -83.37 -2.52 14.65
CA LEU A 451 -82.93 -3.58 15.56
C LEU A 451 -83.67 -4.89 15.26
N MET A 452 -82.90 -5.99 15.12
CA MET A 452 -83.45 -7.33 14.92
C MET A 452 -84.35 -7.73 16.12
N SER A 453 -85.47 -8.40 15.89
CA SER A 453 -86.29 -8.89 17.01
C SER A 453 -85.56 -9.99 17.79
N LEU A 454 -85.85 -10.14 19.10
CA LEU A 454 -85.23 -11.20 19.91
C LEU A 454 -85.58 -12.62 19.40
N ASP A 455 -86.75 -12.80 18.80
CA ASP A 455 -87.17 -14.08 18.22
C ASP A 455 -86.40 -14.42 16.93
N ASP A 456 -86.16 -13.41 16.08
CA ASP A 456 -85.33 -13.56 14.88
C ASP A 456 -83.87 -13.78 15.25
N LEU A 457 -83.36 -13.03 16.23
CA LEU A 457 -82.00 -13.20 16.75
C LEU A 457 -81.79 -14.61 17.31
N LYS A 458 -82.77 -15.13 18.07
CA LYS A 458 -82.76 -16.52 18.56
C LYS A 458 -82.69 -17.50 17.39
N THR A 459 -83.58 -17.37 16.42
CA THR A 459 -83.56 -18.22 15.21
C THR A 459 -82.19 -18.18 14.52
N TYR A 460 -81.62 -16.99 14.36
CA TYR A 460 -80.31 -16.81 13.72
C TYR A 460 -79.19 -17.49 14.50
N VAL A 461 -79.04 -17.22 15.79
CA VAL A 461 -77.94 -17.74 16.61
C VAL A 461 -78.01 -19.26 16.73
N PHE A 462 -79.20 -19.84 16.89
CA PHE A 462 -79.35 -21.29 16.98
C PHE A 462 -79.03 -22.00 15.66
N LYS A 463 -79.33 -21.35 14.52
CA LYS A 463 -79.03 -21.84 13.17
C LYS A 463 -77.55 -21.67 12.80
N ASN A 464 -76.99 -20.48 13.00
CA ASN A 464 -75.67 -20.09 12.47
C ASN A 464 -74.52 -20.23 13.49
N LYS A 465 -74.81 -20.42 14.78
CA LYS A 465 -73.80 -20.57 15.86
C LYS A 465 -72.86 -19.38 16.06
N HIS A 466 -73.22 -18.20 15.56
CA HIS A 466 -72.56 -16.93 15.82
C HIS A 466 -73.58 -15.79 15.78
N LEU A 467 -73.19 -14.60 16.24
CA LEU A 467 -74.03 -13.41 16.20
C LEU A 467 -74.09 -12.83 14.77
N PRO A 468 -75.21 -12.18 14.38
CA PRO A 468 -75.29 -11.43 13.13
C PRO A 468 -74.16 -10.39 13.03
N ASN A 469 -73.61 -10.21 11.83
CA ASN A 469 -72.51 -9.29 11.51
C ASN A 469 -71.18 -9.54 12.25
N VAL A 470 -71.06 -10.59 13.07
CA VAL A 470 -69.79 -11.01 13.68
C VAL A 470 -69.17 -12.13 12.85
N ILE A 471 -67.85 -12.05 12.61
CA ILE A 471 -67.11 -13.08 11.88
C ILE A 471 -67.30 -14.47 12.49
N SER A 472 -67.61 -15.46 11.65
CA SER A 472 -67.83 -16.84 12.10
C SER A 472 -66.51 -17.60 12.30
N ALA A 473 -66.52 -18.63 13.15
CA ALA A 473 -65.35 -19.49 13.34
C ALA A 473 -64.89 -20.19 12.05
N ASP A 474 -65.82 -20.47 11.14
CA ASP A 474 -65.50 -21.07 9.83
C ASP A 474 -64.82 -20.07 8.91
N ASP A 475 -65.19 -18.79 8.97
CA ASP A 475 -64.54 -17.74 8.19
C ASP A 475 -63.13 -17.44 8.70
N VAL A 476 -62.92 -17.44 10.03
CA VAL A 476 -61.58 -17.31 10.64
C VAL A 476 -60.66 -18.43 10.17
N LYS A 477 -61.14 -19.67 10.14
CA LYS A 477 -60.36 -20.83 9.65
C LYS A 477 -60.02 -20.71 8.17
N LYS A 478 -60.99 -20.32 7.33
CA LYS A 478 -60.77 -20.13 5.89
C LYS A 478 -59.74 -19.04 5.59
N ASN A 479 -59.78 -17.96 6.36
CA ASN A 479 -58.90 -16.80 6.16
C ASN A 479 -57.56 -16.91 6.90
N ASN A 480 -57.34 -18.01 7.65
CA ASN A 480 -56.16 -18.23 8.50
C ASN A 480 -55.87 -17.05 9.45
N GLY A 481 -56.94 -16.48 10.01
CA GLY A 481 -56.88 -15.30 10.88
C GLY A 481 -58.08 -14.37 10.70
N PHE A 482 -58.05 -13.26 11.40
CA PHE A 482 -59.03 -12.18 11.29
C PHE A 482 -58.33 -10.84 11.47
N LYS A 483 -58.94 -9.76 10.97
CA LYS A 483 -58.43 -8.42 11.22
C LYS A 483 -58.97 -7.92 12.55
N LEU A 484 -58.06 -7.51 13.43
CA LEU A 484 -58.42 -7.12 14.79
C LEU A 484 -59.31 -5.86 14.82
N ASP A 485 -59.10 -4.90 13.91
CA ASP A 485 -59.92 -3.70 13.80
C ASP A 485 -61.37 -4.00 13.41
N GLU A 486 -61.57 -4.88 12.41
CA GLU A 486 -62.90 -5.32 11.99
C GLU A 486 -63.64 -6.04 13.13
N LEU A 487 -62.94 -6.94 13.86
CA LEU A 487 -63.55 -7.63 15.00
C LEU A 487 -63.93 -6.67 16.13
N LEU A 488 -63.07 -5.69 16.47
CA LEU A 488 -63.35 -4.72 17.52
C LEU A 488 -64.58 -3.85 17.19
N ILE A 489 -64.74 -3.47 15.92
CA ILE A 489 -65.92 -2.71 15.46
C ILE A 489 -67.19 -3.56 15.52
N GLN A 490 -67.14 -4.81 15.07
CA GLN A 490 -68.27 -5.75 15.14
C GLN A 490 -68.69 -6.02 16.60
N MET A 491 -67.72 -6.17 17.51
CA MET A 491 -68.00 -6.35 18.93
C MET A 491 -68.65 -5.11 19.54
N LEU A 492 -68.21 -3.91 19.16
CA LEU A 492 -68.80 -2.67 19.63
C LEU A 492 -70.24 -2.50 19.11
N GLU A 493 -70.50 -2.82 17.85
CA GLU A 493 -71.87 -2.84 17.28
C GLU A 493 -72.80 -3.73 18.10
N LYS A 494 -72.35 -4.94 18.47
CA LYS A 494 -73.17 -5.84 19.29
C LYS A 494 -73.38 -5.34 20.72
N LEU A 495 -72.41 -4.62 21.31
CA LEU A 495 -72.59 -3.99 22.62
C LEU A 495 -73.64 -2.87 22.58
N GLU A 496 -73.66 -2.09 21.50
CA GLU A 496 -74.64 -1.03 21.30
C GLU A 496 -76.04 -1.59 21.03
N GLU A 497 -76.17 -2.64 20.20
CA GLU A 497 -77.45 -3.35 20.02
C GLU A 497 -77.95 -3.98 21.32
N GLN A 498 -77.03 -4.58 22.10
CA GLN A 498 -77.37 -5.11 23.43
C GLN A 498 -77.87 -4.01 24.36
N THR A 499 -77.32 -2.80 24.25
CA THR A 499 -77.80 -1.64 25.02
C THR A 499 -79.23 -1.28 24.63
N LEU A 500 -79.59 -1.32 23.34
CA LEU A 500 -80.98 -1.12 22.90
C LEU A 500 -81.94 -2.20 23.42
N TYR A 501 -81.53 -3.48 23.38
CA TYR A 501 -82.35 -4.55 23.97
C TYR A 501 -82.57 -4.36 25.47
N ILE A 502 -81.57 -3.88 26.21
CA ILE A 502 -81.69 -3.58 27.64
C ILE A 502 -82.67 -2.42 27.88
N ILE A 503 -82.58 -1.35 27.07
CA ILE A 503 -83.53 -0.22 27.15
C ILE A 503 -84.96 -0.72 26.90
N GLN A 504 -85.19 -1.47 25.82
CA GLN A 504 -86.51 -2.05 25.52
C GLN A 504 -87.02 -2.98 26.62
N LEU A 505 -86.11 -3.71 27.28
CA LEU A 505 -86.47 -4.57 28.40
C LEU A 505 -86.85 -3.75 29.63
N ASN A 506 -86.12 -2.68 29.95
CA ASN A 506 -86.46 -1.78 31.06
C ASN A 506 -87.81 -1.10 30.84
N GLU A 507 -88.07 -0.58 29.63
CA GLU A 507 -89.37 0.00 29.28
C GLU A 507 -90.53 -1.01 29.44
N LYS A 508 -90.29 -2.28 29.09
CA LYS A 508 -91.27 -3.36 29.34
C LYS A 508 -91.46 -3.62 30.83
N THR A 509 -90.40 -3.61 31.62
CA THR A 509 -90.48 -3.76 33.09
C THR A 509 -91.26 -2.60 33.71
N ASP A 510 -90.94 -1.34 33.37
CA ASP A 510 -91.67 -0.16 33.84
C ASP A 510 -93.16 -0.23 33.45
N ARG A 511 -93.45 -0.74 32.24
CA ARG A 511 -94.83 -0.96 31.78
C ARG A 511 -95.53 -2.05 32.59
N ILE A 512 -94.83 -3.13 32.94
CA ILE A 512 -95.36 -4.20 33.80
C ILE A 512 -95.65 -3.64 35.20
N GLU A 513 -94.71 -2.91 35.80
CA GLU A 513 -94.91 -2.28 37.13
C GLU A 513 -96.09 -1.30 37.13
N ALA A 514 -96.24 -0.49 36.07
CA ALA A 514 -97.39 0.40 35.92
C ALA A 514 -98.72 -0.35 35.81
N LEU A 515 -98.74 -1.48 35.07
CA LEU A 515 -99.92 -2.35 34.97
C LEU A 515 -100.21 -3.07 36.29
N GLU A 516 -99.19 -3.44 37.06
CA GLU A 516 -99.37 -4.03 38.40
C GLU A 516 -99.96 -2.99 39.36
N ALA A 517 -99.49 -1.75 39.34
CA ALA A 517 -100.05 -0.65 40.12
C ALA A 517 -101.52 -0.36 39.75
N GLU A 518 -101.85 -0.34 38.46
CA GLU A 518 -103.23 -0.18 37.97
C GLU A 518 -104.12 -1.35 38.44
N ASN A 519 -103.61 -2.59 38.38
CA ASN A 519 -104.33 -3.76 38.87
C ASN A 519 -104.55 -3.73 40.40
N ASP A 520 -103.58 -3.27 41.17
CA ASP A 520 -103.71 -3.13 42.63
C ASP A 520 -104.70 -2.01 43.02
N GLU A 521 -104.74 -0.91 42.25
CA GLU A 521 -105.77 0.12 42.41
C GLU A 521 -107.16 -0.45 42.09
N LEU A 522 -107.31 -1.13 40.95
CA LEU A 522 -108.57 -1.79 40.57
C LEU A 522 -109.04 -2.79 41.63
N ARG A 523 -108.13 -3.61 42.19
CA ARG A 523 -108.44 -4.54 43.29
C ARG A 523 -108.92 -3.81 44.55
N THR A 524 -108.31 -2.68 44.87
CA THR A 524 -108.71 -1.84 46.02
C THR A 524 -110.10 -1.25 45.82
N GLN A 525 -110.37 -0.69 44.63
CA GLN A 525 -111.69 -0.18 44.26
C GLN A 525 -112.77 -1.28 44.32
N LEU A 526 -112.45 -2.49 43.82
CA LEU A 526 -113.34 -3.66 43.89
C LEU A 526 -113.63 -4.08 45.33
N SER A 527 -112.62 -4.06 46.20
CA SER A 527 -112.79 -4.34 47.64
C SER A 527 -113.68 -3.30 48.33
N GLN A 528 -113.48 -2.01 48.04
CA GLN A 528 -114.33 -0.94 48.55
C GLN A 528 -115.78 -1.08 48.08
N LEU A 529 -115.98 -1.38 46.78
CA LEU A 529 -117.30 -1.63 46.22
C LEU A 529 -117.98 -2.83 46.90
N THR A 530 -117.23 -3.92 47.14
CA THR A 530 -117.71 -5.11 47.85
C THR A 530 -118.14 -4.74 49.28
N SER A 531 -117.31 -3.99 50.02
CA SER A 531 -117.66 -3.52 51.36
C SER A 531 -118.88 -2.59 51.38
N ILE A 532 -119.04 -1.71 50.38
CA ILE A 532 -120.23 -0.87 50.23
C ILE A 532 -121.47 -1.72 49.99
N VAL A 533 -121.38 -2.73 49.12
CA VAL A 533 -122.48 -3.69 48.87
C VAL A 533 -122.83 -4.44 50.15
N GLU A 534 -121.86 -4.97 50.88
CA GLU A 534 -122.08 -5.64 52.17
C GLU A 534 -122.75 -4.71 53.20
N THR A 535 -122.30 -3.45 53.30
CA THR A 535 -122.89 -2.44 54.21
C THR A 535 -124.32 -2.05 53.78
N PHE A 536 -124.59 -2.00 52.48
CA PHE A 536 -125.92 -1.73 51.94
C PHE A 536 -126.88 -2.89 52.21
N MET A 537 -126.41 -4.13 52.05
CA MET A 537 -127.16 -5.35 52.40
C MET A 537 -127.46 -5.38 53.92
N ALA A 538 -126.48 -5.07 54.77
CA ALA A 538 -126.68 -4.97 56.23
C ALA A 538 -127.66 -3.84 56.64
N LYS A 539 -127.73 -2.73 55.89
CA LYS A 539 -128.74 -1.68 56.10
C LYS A 539 -130.15 -2.10 55.67
N GLN A 540 -130.29 -2.96 54.66
CA GLN A 540 -131.60 -3.55 54.33
C GLN A 540 -132.08 -4.51 55.43
N GLU A 541 -131.18 -5.31 56.03
CA GLU A 541 -131.52 -6.17 57.18
C GLU A 541 -131.84 -5.37 58.45
N GLY A 542 -131.09 -4.28 58.73
CA GLY A 542 -131.37 -3.39 59.86
C GLY A 542 -132.61 -2.49 59.69
N GLY A 543 -133.02 -2.21 58.45
CA GLY A 543 -134.23 -1.46 58.12
C GLY A 543 -135.52 -2.25 58.33
N GLY A 544 -135.47 -3.58 58.22
CA GLY A 544 -136.61 -4.45 58.50
C GLY A 544 -137.07 -4.39 59.97
N ASN A 545 -136.12 -4.37 60.91
CA ASN A 545 -136.43 -4.38 62.34
C ASN A 545 -136.95 -3.05 62.92
N LYS A 546 -136.87 -1.92 62.17
CA LYS A 546 -137.41 -0.62 62.62
C LYS A 546 -138.85 -0.36 62.16
N LEU A 547 -139.40 -1.14 61.22
CA LEU A 547 -140.80 -1.04 60.84
C LEU A 547 -141.76 -1.86 61.72
N GLU A 548 -141.28 -2.88 62.44
CA GLU A 548 -142.15 -3.70 63.31
C GLU A 548 -142.41 -3.08 64.70
N THR A 549 -141.65 -2.08 65.15
CA THR A 549 -141.82 -1.48 66.50
C THR A 549 -142.65 -0.19 66.54
N LEU A 550 -143.14 0.31 65.40
CA LEU A 550 -143.98 1.52 65.30
C LEU A 550 -145.47 1.23 65.00
N VAL A 551 -145.89 -0.05 65.01
CA VAL A 551 -147.28 -0.49 64.81
C VAL A 551 -147.89 -1.14 66.07
N SER A 552 -147.23 -1.09 67.24
CA SER A 552 -147.75 -1.69 68.48
C SER A 552 -147.73 -0.81 69.74
N LYS A 553 -147.95 0.50 69.62
CA LYS A 553 -148.42 1.33 70.75
C LYS A 553 -149.46 2.35 70.32
#